data_AF-A0A8T1N288-F1
#
_entry.id   AF-A0A8T1N288-F1
#
_cell.length_a   1.000
_cell.length_b   1.000
_cell.length_c   1.000
_cell.angle_alpha   90.00
_cell.angle_beta   90.00
_cell.angle_gamma   90.00
#
_symmetry.space_group_name_H-M   'P 1'
#
loop_
_entity.id
_entity.type
_entity.pdbx_description
1 polymer ?
#
loop_
_entity_poly.entity_id
_entity_poly.type
_entity_poly.pdbx_seq_one_letter_code
_entity_poly.pdbx_strand_id
1 'polypeptide(L)'
;MELPPVQVKEDGVCVKMLSAPLNPADSNTLKERLNRSLMACQYKFEAAKLQKKLSGLHELESCVDQSTKDNIKMLPHIAGKLKATFSSVIRENSHLIF
;
A
#
# COMPACT_ATOMS: atom_id res chain seq x y z
N MET A 1 13.94 24.38 11.00
CA MET A 1 13.51 23.52 12.13
C MET A 1 13.69 22.09 11.67
N GLU A 2 14.90 21.57 11.83
CA GLU A 2 15.22 20.20 11.41
C GLU A 2 14.80 19.26 12.55
N LEU A 3 14.03 18.23 12.23
CA LEU A 3 13.73 17.17 13.19
C LEU A 3 15.03 16.40 13.46
N PRO A 4 15.34 16.06 14.72
CA PRO A 4 16.51 15.27 15.04
C PRO A 4 16.44 13.89 14.38
N PRO A 5 17.57 13.33 13.92
CA PRO A 5 17.60 11.98 13.37
C PRO A 5 17.16 10.99 14.46
N VAL A 6 16.09 10.24 14.21
CA VAL A 6 15.66 9.13 15.06
C VAL A 6 16.75 8.06 14.97
N GLN A 7 17.57 7.97 16.02
CA GLN A 7 18.56 6.91 16.18
C GLN A 7 17.81 5.62 16.52
N VAL A 8 17.45 4.83 15.50
CA VAL A 8 16.90 3.49 15.69
C VAL A 8 18.06 2.60 16.14
N LYS A 9 18.06 2.22 17.42
CA LYS A 9 19.01 1.26 17.97
C LYS A 9 18.72 -0.09 17.31
N GLU A 10 19.66 -0.59 16.49
CA GLU A 10 19.59 -1.90 15.86
C GLU A 10 19.76 -3.00 16.92
N ASP A 11 18.71 -3.23 17.72
CA ASP A 11 18.61 -4.45 18.48
C ASP A 11 18.34 -5.57 17.46
N GLY A 12 19.13 -6.65 17.45
CA GLY A 12 19.05 -7.72 16.43
C GLY A 12 17.67 -8.37 16.29
N VAL A 13 16.77 -8.17 17.26
CA VAL A 13 15.35 -8.52 17.22
C VAL A 13 14.55 -7.57 16.31
N CYS A 14 14.78 -6.25 16.36
CA CYS A 14 14.11 -5.28 15.50
C CYS A 14 14.55 -5.45 14.03
N VAL A 15 15.84 -5.67 13.79
CA VAL A 15 16.37 -5.99 12.45
C VAL A 15 15.79 -7.31 11.94
N LYS A 16 15.67 -8.35 12.77
CA LYS A 16 14.97 -9.61 12.43
C LYS A 16 13.49 -9.43 12.15
N MET A 17 12.78 -8.53 12.85
CA MET A 17 11.38 -8.22 12.55
C MET A 17 11.24 -7.44 11.24
N LEU A 18 12.15 -6.52 10.94
CA LEU A 18 12.16 -5.75 9.69
C LEU A 18 12.63 -6.58 8.47
N SER A 19 13.46 -7.61 8.71
CA SER A 19 13.89 -8.60 7.71
C SER A 19 13.03 -9.86 7.68
N ALA A 20 12.08 -10.01 8.63
CA ALA A 20 10.99 -10.95 8.46
C ALA A 20 10.26 -10.56 7.18
N PRO A 21 9.88 -11.51 6.33
CA PRO A 21 9.30 -11.18 5.04
C PRO A 21 7.96 -10.50 5.29
N LEU A 22 7.97 -9.16 5.32
CA LEU A 22 6.93 -8.36 4.69
C LEU A 22 6.82 -8.98 3.31
N ASN A 23 5.84 -9.86 3.11
CA ASN A 23 5.75 -10.62 1.88
C ASN A 23 5.74 -9.57 0.77
N PRO A 24 6.79 -9.49 -0.08
CA PRO A 24 6.90 -8.43 -1.07
C PRO A 24 5.65 -8.39 -1.95
N ALA A 25 4.98 -9.54 -2.05
CA ALA A 25 3.66 -9.73 -2.61
C ALA A 25 2.63 -8.69 -2.13
N ASP A 26 2.48 -8.36 -0.85
CA ASP A 26 1.41 -7.46 -0.40
C ASP A 26 1.67 -6.00 -0.81
N SER A 27 2.91 -5.52 -0.69
CA SER A 27 3.32 -4.18 -1.16
C SER A 27 3.27 -4.09 -2.69
N ASN A 28 3.78 -5.11 -3.38
CA ASN A 28 3.73 -5.21 -4.83
C ASN A 28 2.29 -5.32 -5.35
N THR A 29 1.40 -6.01 -4.63
CA THR A 29 -0.02 -6.13 -4.99
C THR A 29 -0.72 -4.79 -4.89
N LEU A 30 -0.48 -4.01 -3.84
CA LEU A 30 -1.05 -2.67 -3.72
C LEU A 30 -0.56 -1.76 -4.86
N LYS A 31 0.76 -1.79 -5.12
CA LYS A 31 1.36 -1.01 -6.21
C LYS A 31 0.81 -1.40 -7.58
N GLU A 32 0.68 -2.69 -7.86
CA GLU A 32 0.14 -3.20 -9.11
C GLU A 32 -1.34 -2.85 -9.29
N ARG A 33 -2.14 -2.95 -8.22
CA ARG A 33 -3.55 -2.53 -8.22
C ARG A 33 -3.70 -1.03 -8.52
N LEU A 34 -2.88 -0.19 -7.88
CA LEU A 34 -2.87 1.25 -8.15
C LEU A 34 -2.52 1.56 -9.61
N ASN A 35 -1.47 0.93 -10.15
CA ASN A 35 -1.09 1.08 -11.55
C ASN A 35 -2.21 0.66 -12.51
N ARG A 36 -2.87 -0.47 -12.23
CA ARG A 36 -4.02 -0.93 -13.03
C ARG A 36 -5.19 0.06 -12.98
N SER A 37 -5.53 0.57 -11.80
CA SER A 37 -6.58 1.59 -11.63
C SER A 37 -6.27 2.87 -12.42
N LEU A 38 -5.04 3.36 -12.37
CA LEU A 38 -4.63 4.56 -13.10
C LEU A 38 -4.75 4.37 -14.62
N MET A 39 -4.24 3.26 -15.14
CA MET A 39 -4.35 2.94 -16.56
C MET A 39 -5.81 2.83 -17.01
N ALA A 40 -6.68 2.22 -16.19
CA ALA A 40 -8.10 2.13 -16.48
C ALA A 40 -8.77 3.51 -16.53
N CYS A 41 -8.44 4.43 -15.62
CA CYS A 41 -8.97 5.78 -15.63
C CYS A 41 -8.49 6.60 -16.83
N GLN A 42 -7.21 6.50 -17.18
CA GLN A 42 -6.65 7.14 -18.38
C GLN A 42 -7.31 6.61 -19.66
N TYR A 43 -7.46 5.29 -19.78
CA TYR A 43 -8.14 4.69 -20.92
C TYR A 43 -9.58 5.20 -21.09
N LYS A 44 -10.34 5.30 -19.98
CA LYS A 44 -11.70 5.85 -20.01
C LYS A 44 -11.73 7.31 -20.46
N PHE A 45 -10.79 8.12 -19.99
CA PHE A 45 -10.67 9.52 -20.40
C PHE A 45 -10.39 9.67 -21.90
N GLU A 46 -9.40 8.94 -22.41
CA GLU A 46 -9.05 8.97 -23.84
C GLU A 46 -10.22 8.46 -24.71
N ALA A 47 -10.95 7.44 -24.26
CA ALA A 47 -12.17 6.99 -24.93
C ALA A 47 -13.27 8.06 -24.94
N ALA A 48 -13.48 8.78 -23.83
CA ALA A 48 -14.44 9.87 -23.76
C ALA A 48 -14.05 11.05 -24.66
N LYS A 49 -12.75 11.33 -24.79
CA LYS A 49 -12.21 12.35 -25.71
C LYS A 49 -12.46 11.99 -27.17
N LEU A 50 -12.24 10.73 -27.56
CA LEU A 50 -12.56 10.24 -28.90
C LEU A 50 -14.06 10.36 -29.21
N GLN A 51 -14.91 10.17 -28.20
CA GLN A 51 -16.36 10.34 -28.30
C GLN A 51 -16.83 11.80 -28.25
N LYS A 52 -15.91 12.77 -28.11
CA LYS A 52 -16.23 14.21 -27.92
C LYS A 52 -17.20 14.46 -26.75
N LYS A 53 -17.17 13.61 -25.72
CA LYS A 53 -17.97 13.81 -24.51
C LYS A 53 -17.44 14.99 -23.71
N LEU A 54 -18.30 15.99 -23.46
CA LEU A 54 -18.00 17.08 -22.53
C LEU A 54 -17.71 16.58 -21.09
N SER A 55 -18.26 15.41 -20.74
CA SER A 55 -18.11 14.78 -19.42
C SER A 55 -16.78 14.06 -19.20
N GLY A 56 -15.87 14.00 -20.19
CA GLY A 56 -14.65 13.20 -20.10
C GLY A 56 -13.79 13.52 -18.86
N LEU A 57 -13.62 14.80 -18.52
CA LEU A 57 -12.89 15.21 -17.32
C LEU A 57 -13.59 14.79 -16.01
N HIS A 58 -14.91 14.90 -15.95
CA HIS A 58 -15.68 14.47 -14.79
C HIS A 58 -15.66 12.94 -14.62
N GLU A 59 -15.71 12.19 -15.72
CA GLU A 59 -15.57 10.72 -15.71
C GLU A 59 -14.17 10.30 -15.24
N LEU A 60 -13.12 11.05 -15.61
CA LEU A 60 -11.76 10.84 -15.11
C LEU A 60 -11.67 11.13 -13.60
N GLU A 61 -12.16 12.28 -13.15
CA GLU A 61 -12.16 12.67 -11.73
C GLU A 61 -12.90 11.63 -10.88
N SER A 62 -14.09 11.23 -11.31
CA SER A 62 -14.88 10.19 -10.64
C SER A 62 -14.15 8.84 -10.61
N CYS A 63 -13.46 8.46 -11.70
CA CYS A 63 -12.69 7.23 -11.74
C CYS A 63 -11.50 7.25 -10.76
N VAL A 64 -10.79 8.38 -10.68
CA VAL A 64 -9.66 8.56 -9.76
C VAL A 64 -10.13 8.57 -8.31
N ASP A 65 -11.21 9.28 -7.99
CA ASP A 65 -11.81 9.31 -6.66
C ASP A 65 -12.26 7.91 -6.21
N GLN A 66 -12.96 7.18 -7.07
CA GLN A 66 -13.39 5.81 -6.78
C GLN A 66 -12.18 4.88 -6.59
N SER A 67 -11.19 4.95 -7.48
CA SER A 67 -9.96 4.17 -7.37
C SER A 67 -9.21 4.48 -6.07
N THR A 68 -9.18 5.74 -5.64
CA THR A 68 -8.53 6.17 -4.41
C THR A 68 -9.27 5.58 -3.21
N LYS A 69 -10.59 5.72 -3.15
CA LYS A 69 -11.43 5.16 -2.07
C LYS A 69 -11.26 3.64 -1.95
N ASP A 70 -11.23 2.93 -3.06
CA ASP A 70 -11.11 1.46 -3.05
C ASP A 70 -9.72 0.98 -2.61
N ASN A 71 -8.65 1.70 -2.99
CA ASN A 71 -7.31 1.39 -2.50
C ASN A 71 -7.12 1.76 -1.02
N ILE A 72 -7.73 2.85 -0.54
CA ILE A 72 -7.74 3.21 0.89
C ILE A 72 -8.42 2.12 1.72
N LYS A 73 -9.56 1.59 1.27
CA LYS A 73 -10.26 0.48 1.95
C LYS A 73 -9.42 -0.79 2.06
N MET A 74 -8.39 -0.95 1.22
CA MET A 74 -7.49 -2.10 1.25
C MET A 74 -6.35 -1.95 2.28
N LEU A 75 -5.99 -0.72 2.67
CA LEU A 75 -4.90 -0.46 3.62
C LEU A 75 -5.08 -1.18 4.96
N PRO A 76 -6.28 -1.22 5.60
CA PRO A 76 -6.47 -1.98 6.82
C PRO A 76 -6.21 -3.47 6.68
N HIS A 77 -6.53 -4.06 5.52
CA HIS A 77 -6.26 -5.48 5.25
C HIS A 77 -4.77 -5.76 5.18
N ILE A 78 -4.01 -4.91 4.50
CA ILE A 78 -2.56 -5.00 4.42
C ILE A 78 -1.96 -4.82 5.82
N ALA A 79 -2.35 -3.77 6.53
CA ALA A 79 -1.90 -3.53 7.90
C ALA A 79 -2.22 -4.70 8.84
N GLY A 80 -3.38 -5.35 8.67
CA GLY A 80 -3.76 -6.55 9.41
C GLY A 80 -2.81 -7.74 9.15
N LYS A 81 -2.45 -7.99 7.88
CA LYS A 81 -1.46 -9.01 7.53
C LYS A 81 -0.09 -8.69 8.13
N LEU A 82 0.35 -7.44 8.04
CA LEU A 82 1.61 -7.00 8.63
C LEU A 82 1.64 -7.24 10.14
N LYS A 83 0.58 -6.83 10.84
CA LYS A 83 0.43 -7.06 12.27
C LYS A 83 0.47 -8.54 12.62
N ALA A 84 -0.19 -9.39 11.84
CA ALA A 84 -0.19 -10.84 12.05
C ALA A 84 1.22 -11.44 11.87
N THR A 85 1.94 -11.05 10.81
CA THR A 85 3.32 -11.47 10.56
C THR A 85 4.23 -11.09 11.72
N PHE A 86 4.20 -9.82 12.15
CA PHE A 86 5.01 -9.38 13.30
C PHE A 86 4.64 -10.10 14.59
N SER A 87 3.34 -10.33 14.83
CA SER A 87 2.87 -11.07 16.01
C SER A 87 3.35 -12.53 16.01
N SER A 88 3.44 -13.17 14.85
CA SER A 88 3.99 -14.53 14.70
C SER A 88 5.48 -14.57 15.02
N VAL A 89 6.26 -13.64 14.45
CA VAL A 89 7.70 -13.54 14.67
C VAL A 89 8.01 -13.30 16.15
N ILE A 90 7.25 -12.41 16.81
CA ILE A 90 7.39 -12.16 18.26
C ILE A 90 7.11 -13.44 19.06
N ARG A 91 6.06 -14.20 18.70
CA ARG A 91 5.72 -15.44 19.40
C ARG A 91 6.79 -16.51 19.24
N GLU A 92 7.31 -16.71 18.04
CA GLU A 92 8.37 -17.69 17.75
C GLU A 92 9.68 -17.36 18.46
N ASN A 93 10.00 -16.08 18.61
CA ASN A 93 11.22 -15.63 19.28
C ASN A 93 11.01 -15.33 20.77
N SER A 94 9.85 -15.63 21.34
CA SER A 94 9.55 -15.38 22.76
C SER A 94 10.53 -16.08 23.71
N HIS A 95 11.04 -17.26 23.33
CA HIS A 95 12.10 -17.99 24.05
C HIS A 95 13.48 -17.33 24.02
N LEU A 96 13.69 -16.29 23.20
CA LEU A 96 14.93 -15.51 23.15
C LEU A 96 14.80 -14.16 23.88
N ILE A 97 13.59 -13.81 24.33
CA ILE A 97 13.27 -12.55 25.02
C ILE A 97 13.10 -12.75 26.53
N PHE A 98 12.88 -14.00 26.98
CA PHE A 98 12.84 -14.40 28.40
C PHE A 98 14.01 -15.30 28.76
#